data_AF-A0A1F4DI37-F1
#
_entry.id   AF-A0A1F4DI37-F1
#
_cell.length_a   1.000
_cell.length_b   1.000
_cell.length_c   1.000
_cell.angle_alpha   90.00
_cell.angle_beta   90.00
_cell.angle_gamma   90.00
#
_symmetry.space_group_name_H-M   'P 1'
#
loop_
_entity.id
_entity.type
_entity.pdbx_description
1 polymer ?
#
loop_
_entity_poly.entity_id
_entity_poly.type
_entity_poly.pdbx_seq_one_letter_code
_entity_poly.pdbx_strand_id
1 'polypeptide(L)' 'MDILYLLIPLSVILVFAIGAVFWWAVTSGQFDDLEGPAQRVLMDDDQPGAGGVERR' A
#
# COMPACT_ATOMS: atom_id res chain seq x y z
N MET A 1 12.46 29.81 -25.96
CA MET A 1 11.72 30.10 -24.72
C MET A 1 10.31 29.49 -24.74
N ASP A 2 9.92 28.84 -25.83
CA ASP A 2 8.54 28.38 -26.07
C ASP A 2 8.16 27.16 -25.23
N ILE A 3 9.14 26.29 -24.94
CA ILE A 3 8.94 25.09 -24.12
C ILE A 3 8.55 25.43 -22.67
N LEU A 4 8.96 26.59 -22.15
CA LEU A 4 8.61 27.02 -20.79
C LEU A 4 7.11 27.22 -20.64
N TYR A 5 6.42 27.68 -21.69
CA TYR A 5 4.96 27.83 -21.68
C TYR A 5 4.21 26.50 -21.59
N LEU A 6 4.84 25.40 -21.97
CA LEU A 6 4.29 24.05 -21.82
C LEU A 6 4.70 23.43 -20.47
N LEU A 7 5.96 23.60 -20.07
CA LEU A 7 6.50 22.99 -18.85
C LEU A 7 5.93 23.59 -17.57
N ILE A 8 5.70 24.90 -17.52
CA ILE A 8 5.12 25.57 -16.34
C ILE A 8 3.73 25.00 -16.01
N PRO A 9 2.73 25.02 -16.90
CA PRO A 9 1.41 24.47 -16.58
C PRO A 9 1.45 22.95 -16.34
N LEU A 10 2.28 22.21 -17.08
CA LEU A 10 2.46 20.77 -16.87
C LEU A 10 2.98 20.47 -15.46
N SER A 11 3.97 21.24 -14.98
CA SER A 11 4.52 21.07 -13.64
C SER A 11 3.49 21.40 -12.54
N VAL A 12 2.67 22.43 -12.74
CA VAL A 12 1.59 22.79 -11.80
C VAL A 12 0.58 21.65 -11.70
N ILE A 13 0.13 21.11 -12.84
CA ILE A 13 -0.78 19.96 -12.89
C ILE A 13 -0.17 18.76 -12.17
N LEU A 14 1.12 18.47 -12.42
CA LEU A 14 1.82 17.35 -11.80
C LEU A 14 1.88 17.49 -10.28
N VAL A 15 2.17 18.70 -9.76
CA VAL A 15 2.18 18.97 -8.31
C VAL A 15 0.81 18.71 -7.69
N PHE A 16 -0.27 19.19 -8.31
CA PHE A 16 -1.63 18.93 -7.83
C PHE A 16 -2.01 17.45 -7.91
N ALA A 17 -1.62 16.75 -8.97
CA ALA A 17 -1.87 15.33 -9.12
C ALA A 17 -1.19 14.51 -8.03
N ILE A 18 0.10 14.78 -7.77
CA ILE A 18 0.85 14.14 -6.67
C ILE A 18 0.21 14.46 -5.33
N GLY A 19 -0.15 15.73 -5.09
CA GLY A 19 -0.82 16.15 -3.85
C GLY A 19 -2.15 15.44 -3.62
N ALA A 20 -2.97 15.28 -4.67
CA ALA A 20 -4.24 14.57 -4.60
C ALA A 20 -4.07 13.07 -4.32
N VAL A 21 -3.12 12.42 -4.99
CA VAL A 21 -2.79 11.00 -4.75
C VAL A 21 -2.28 10.81 -3.32
N PHE A 22 -1.40 11.69 -2.85
CA PHE A 22 -0.87 11.65 -1.49
C PHE A 22 -1.97 11.85 -0.45
N TRP A 23 -2.86 12.84 -0.65
CA TRP A 23 -4.00 13.06 0.21
C TRP A 23 -4.92 11.83 0.28
N TRP A 24 -5.25 11.25 -0.87
CA TRP A 24 -6.02 10.02 -0.96
C TRP A 24 -5.34 8.87 -0.20
N ALA A 25 -4.03 8.69 -0.38
CA ALA A 25 -3.24 7.65 0.27
C ALA A 25 -3.21 7.79 1.81
N VAL A 26 -3.20 9.02 2.33
CA VAL A 26 -3.30 9.29 3.78
C VAL A 26 -4.70 8.96 4.30
N THR A 27 -5.75 9.39 3.59
CA THR A 27 -7.14 9.19 4.04
C THR A 27 -7.67 7.76 3.85
N SER A 28 -7.03 6.94 3.02
CA SER A 28 -7.48 5.58 2.70
C SER A 28 -7.16 4.55 3.79
N GLY A 29 -6.61 4.96 4.94
CA GLY A 29 -6.41 4.05 6.09
C GLY A 29 -5.41 2.93 5.81
N GLN A 30 -4.61 3.04 4.75
CA GLN A 30 -3.65 2.01 4.31
C GLN A 30 -2.54 1.75 5.32
N PHE A 31 -2.38 2.67 6.28
CA PHE A 31 -1.41 2.61 7.36
C PHE A 31 -2.01 2.07 8.67
N ASP A 32 -3.34 1.89 8.77
CA ASP A 32 -3.99 1.34 9.98
C ASP A 32 -3.87 -0.19 10.06
N ASP A 33 -3.71 -0.89 8.92
CA ASP A 33 -3.52 -2.36 8.88
C ASP A 33 -2.06 -2.76 8.61
N LEU A 34 -1.12 -2.16 9.35
CA LEU A 34 0.27 -2.63 9.40
C LEU A 34 0.47 -3.75 10.43
N GLU A 35 -0.47 -3.93 11.36
CA GLU A 35 -0.42 -4.95 12.42
C GLU A 35 -0.94 -6.32 11.94
N GLY A 36 -1.94 -6.36 11.06
CA GLY A 36 -2.53 -7.61 10.54
C GLY A 36 -1.54 -8.52 9.78
N PRO A 37 -0.68 -7.98 8.89
CA PRO A 37 0.36 -8.77 8.21
C PRO A 37 1.44 -9.28 9.17
N ALA A 38 1.88 -8.47 10.14
CA ALA A 38 2.93 -8.83 11.09
C ALA A 38 2.48 -9.97 12.03
N GLN A 39 1.23 -9.92 12.49
CA GLN A 39 0.66 -10.97 13.34
C GLN A 39 0.49 -12.30 12.60
N ARG A 40 0.17 -12.27 11.29
CA ARG A 40 0.12 -13.48 10.46
C ARG A 40 1.48 -14.15 10.30
N VAL A 41 2.56 -13.39 10.14
CA VAL A 41 3.92 -13.94 10.03
C VAL A 41 4.40 -14.59 11.33
N LEU A 42 4.03 -14.03 12.49
CA LEU A 42 4.34 -14.60 13.81
C LEU A 42 3.50 -15.83 14.15
N MET A 43 2.25 -15.89 13.69
CA MET A 43 1.31 -16.99 13.98
C MET A 43 1.39 -18.17 13.00
N ASP A 44 2.09 -18.02 11.85
CA ASP A 44 2.22 -19.08 10.83
C ASP A 44 3.15 -20.22 11.27
N ASP A 45 4.10 -19.95 12.16
CA ASP A 45 5.07 -20.93 12.65
C ASP A 45 4.51 -21.87 13.75
N ASP A 46 3.35 -21.52 14.33
CA ASP A 46 2.77 -22.22 15.49
C ASP A 46 1.60 -23.15 15.13
N GLN A 47 1.30 -23.39 13.85
CA GLN A 47 0.26 -24.36 13.46
C GLN A 47 0.88 -25.76 13.34
N PRO A 48 0.74 -26.64 14.36
CA PRO A 48 1.23 -28.00 14.27
C PRO A 48 0.28 -28.73 13.34
N GLY A 49 0.82 -29.44 12.35
CA GLY A 49 0.07 -30.19 11.35
C GLY A 49 -1.16 -30.90 11.93
N ALA A 50 -2.34 -30.39 11.58
CA ALA A 50 -3.62 -30.98 11.92
C ALA A 50 -4.37 -31.28 10.62
N GLY A 51 -4.03 -32.42 10.00
CA GLY A 51 -4.80 -33.05 8.92
C GLY A 51 -3.91 -33.74 7.89
N GLY A 52 -3.70 -35.07 7.89
CA GLY A 52 -4.39 -36.10 8.64
C GLY A 52 -3.53 -37.36 8.73
N VAL A 53 -3.33 -37.79 9.97
CA VAL A 53 -3.11 -39.19 10.31
C VAL A 53 -4.48 -39.86 10.21
N GLU A 54 -4.87 -40.30 9.02
CA GLU A 54 -5.95 -41.29 8.89
C GLU A 54 -5.30 -42.66 8.71
N ARG A 55 -5.26 -43.37 9.84
CA ARG A 55 -4.87 -44.77 9.93
C ARG A 55 -6.02 -45.63 9.41
N ARG A 56 -5.87 -46.29 8.27
CA ARG A 56 -6.20 -47.72 8.00
C ARG A 56 -6.28 -48.02 6.51
#